data_AF-A0A9E4IHC2-F1
#
_entry.id   AF-A0A9E4IHC2-F1
#
_cell.length_a   1.000
_cell.length_b   1.000
_cell.length_c   1.000
_cell.angle_alpha   90.00
_cell.angle_beta   90.00
_cell.angle_gamma   90.00
#
_symmetry.space_group_name_H-M   'P 1'
#
loop_
_entity.id
_entity.type
_entity.pdbx_description
1 polymer ?
#
loop_
_entity_poly.entity_id
_entity_poly.type
_entity_poly.pdbx_seq_one_letter_code
_entity_poly.pdbx_strand_id
1 'polypeptide(L)'
;MLRRSVAAGLVMVLASCISVDTSTTTTQSVAPTAPATTATTAAATTTTSPPPPLADATSTTVVEETVLQPIPPCLTEEPFFGETGEIDSYSPAGSDSALLATIDWRVWEECERFLFSMASTEGAPTLVPPSALLVMFREHGVLRLLLGPEVETSAISYQMVDTPLVHRIFVLKSPGGGTYVDLHLSEPALARIIPSSGPATLTVDLRPGGSPYSRSAVVTSRAVLLLPEGGTFQYPFAVAGYLRPGSEEWLATITGIDGEAAEAGFPLRGTDDLWLGFTAVFPEGPRGWTTLQVEDAQARLFFEE
;
A
#
# COMPACT_ATOMS: atom_id res chain seq x y z
N MET A 1 36.59 20.18 11.52
CA MET A 1 36.64 19.62 10.15
C MET A 1 36.56 18.10 10.25
N LEU A 2 35.35 17.53 10.25
CA LEU A 2 35.13 16.08 10.20
C LEU A 2 34.30 15.79 8.95
N ARG A 3 34.87 15.03 8.02
CA ARG A 3 34.20 14.55 6.80
C ARG A 3 33.23 13.44 7.19
N ARG A 4 31.94 13.60 6.83
CA ARG A 4 30.95 12.53 6.85
C ARG A 4 31.12 11.70 5.57
N SER A 5 31.44 10.42 5.72
CA SER A 5 31.26 9.41 4.67
C SER A 5 29.78 9.08 4.58
N VAL A 6 29.19 9.28 3.41
CA VAL A 6 27.85 8.78 3.08
C VAL A 6 28.05 7.39 2.47
N ALA A 7 27.53 6.37 3.15
CA ALA A 7 27.48 5.01 2.66
C ALA A 7 26.45 4.91 1.54
N ALA A 8 26.87 4.44 0.38
CA ALA A 8 26.02 4.10 -0.74
C ALA A 8 25.15 2.89 -0.35
N GLY A 9 23.83 3.08 -0.29
CA GLY A 9 22.84 2.03 -0.13
C GLY A 9 22.76 1.18 -1.40
N LEU A 10 23.15 -0.07 -1.26
CA LEU A 10 23.18 -1.10 -2.28
C LEU A 10 21.74 -1.53 -2.64
N VAL A 11 21.20 -1.08 -3.77
CA VAL A 11 19.96 -1.62 -4.35
C VAL A 11 20.30 -2.96 -5.01
N MET A 12 19.90 -4.07 -4.39
CA MET A 12 20.09 -5.42 -4.95
C MET A 12 18.71 -5.98 -5.33
N VAL A 13 18.41 -6.03 -6.63
CA VAL A 13 17.25 -6.79 -7.16
C VAL A 13 17.77 -7.67 -8.29
N LEU A 14 17.80 -8.98 -8.04
CA LEU A 14 18.15 -10.02 -9.01
C LEU A 14 16.93 -10.31 -9.89
N ALA A 15 17.08 -10.12 -11.20
CA ALA A 15 16.13 -10.57 -12.21
C ALA A 15 16.69 -11.82 -12.91
N SER A 16 15.94 -12.91 -12.91
CA SER A 16 16.22 -14.10 -13.72
C SER A 16 15.09 -14.33 -14.71
N CYS A 17 15.44 -14.31 -15.99
CA CYS A 17 14.59 -14.56 -17.14
C CYS A 17 14.11 -16.02 -17.20
N ILE A 18 12.90 -16.27 -17.68
CA ILE A 18 12.53 -17.42 -18.53
C ILE A 18 11.30 -17.04 -19.39
N SER A 19 11.41 -17.31 -20.69
CA SER A 19 10.32 -17.32 -21.69
C SER A 19 9.59 -18.66 -21.62
N VAL A 20 8.30 -18.74 -22.01
CA VAL A 20 7.74 -19.74 -22.95
C VAL A 20 6.20 -19.68 -23.03
N ASP A 21 5.75 -19.67 -24.29
CA ASP A 21 4.52 -20.10 -24.97
C ASP A 21 3.13 -20.08 -24.30
N THR A 22 2.30 -19.22 -24.90
CA THR A 22 0.84 -19.21 -24.93
C THR A 22 0.23 -20.51 -25.47
N SER A 23 -0.80 -21.00 -24.79
CA SER A 23 -1.84 -21.85 -25.40
C SER A 23 -3.22 -21.44 -24.86
N THR A 24 -3.98 -20.78 -25.71
CA THR A 24 -5.38 -20.37 -25.48
C THR A 24 -6.32 -21.58 -25.48
N THR A 25 -7.14 -21.73 -24.44
CA THR A 25 -8.31 -22.61 -24.49
C THR A 25 -9.55 -21.83 -24.04
N THR A 26 -10.46 -21.64 -24.98
CA THR A 26 -11.77 -21.01 -24.79
C THR A 26 -12.76 -22.03 -24.22
N THR A 27 -13.42 -21.70 -23.11
CA THR A 27 -14.66 -22.38 -22.69
C THR A 27 -15.72 -21.36 -22.28
N GLN A 28 -16.88 -21.52 -22.92
CA GLN A 28 -18.14 -20.82 -22.65
C GLN A 28 -18.69 -21.19 -21.26
N SER A 29 -19.48 -20.30 -20.66
CA SER A 29 -20.47 -20.72 -19.66
C SER A 29 -21.71 -19.82 -19.66
N VAL A 30 -22.83 -20.45 -19.33
CA VAL A 30 -24.22 -20.11 -19.59
C VAL A 30 -24.82 -19.32 -18.42
N ALA A 31 -25.67 -18.33 -18.74
CA ALA A 31 -26.46 -17.59 -17.76
C ALA A 31 -27.67 -18.40 -17.26
N PRO A 32 -28.05 -18.29 -15.97
CA PRO A 32 -29.37 -18.67 -15.51
C PRO A 32 -30.24 -17.47 -15.12
N THR A 33 -31.56 -17.65 -15.31
CA THR A 33 -32.64 -16.68 -15.10
C THR A 33 -33.49 -17.07 -13.89
N ALA A 34 -33.97 -16.03 -13.17
CA ALA A 34 -35.18 -15.93 -12.33
C ALA A 34 -35.16 -16.56 -10.90
N PRO A 35 -36.12 -16.24 -9.99
CA PRO A 35 -37.25 -15.29 -10.04
C PRO A 35 -37.39 -14.32 -8.84
N ALA A 36 -38.41 -13.46 -8.95
CA ALA A 36 -38.89 -12.47 -7.98
C ALA A 36 -39.51 -13.06 -6.70
N THR A 37 -39.42 -12.30 -5.59
CA THR A 37 -40.15 -12.56 -4.34
C THR A 37 -40.84 -11.30 -3.83
N THR A 38 -42.12 -11.48 -3.53
CA THR A 38 -43.14 -10.52 -3.11
C THR A 38 -42.88 -9.93 -1.72
N ALA A 39 -43.06 -8.62 -1.57
CA ALA A 39 -43.10 -7.94 -0.28
C ALA A 39 -44.53 -7.88 0.27
N THR A 40 -44.73 -8.41 1.48
CA THR A 40 -45.95 -8.22 2.29
C THR A 40 -45.51 -7.96 3.72
N THR A 41 -45.70 -6.76 4.25
CA THR A 41 -45.99 -6.54 5.68
C THR A 41 -46.61 -5.15 5.86
N ALA A 42 -47.88 -5.11 6.24
CA ALA A 42 -48.50 -3.94 6.84
C ALA A 42 -49.44 -4.44 7.95
N ALA A 43 -49.16 -4.08 9.20
CA ALA A 43 -50.13 -4.06 10.27
C ALA A 43 -49.66 -3.08 11.36
N ALA A 44 -50.44 -2.03 11.55
CA ALA A 44 -50.39 -1.11 12.68
C ALA A 44 -51.10 -1.73 13.90
N THR A 45 -50.71 -1.38 15.14
CA THR A 45 -51.60 -0.66 16.09
C THR A 45 -50.99 -0.39 17.48
N THR A 46 -51.46 0.75 18.00
CA THR A 46 -51.74 1.13 19.41
C THR A 46 -50.62 1.47 20.39
N THR A 47 -50.55 2.78 20.61
CA THR A 47 -50.04 3.51 21.77
C THR A 47 -50.93 3.31 22.99
N THR A 48 -50.34 2.95 24.13
CA THR A 48 -50.97 3.06 25.46
C THR A 48 -49.97 3.73 26.40
N SER A 49 -50.31 4.92 26.88
CA SER A 49 -49.51 5.72 27.81
C SER A 49 -49.81 5.30 29.27
N PRO A 50 -48.80 5.06 30.13
CA PRO A 50 -49.02 4.82 31.55
C PRO A 50 -49.12 6.14 32.35
N PRO A 51 -49.83 6.14 33.50
CA PRO A 51 -50.08 7.33 34.31
C PRO A 51 -48.82 7.81 35.06
N PRO A 52 -48.75 9.10 35.44
CA PRO A 52 -47.56 9.66 36.09
C PRO A 52 -47.45 9.19 37.55
N PRO A 53 -46.25 8.79 38.03
CA PRO A 53 -46.04 8.52 39.44
C PRO A 53 -45.81 9.82 40.23
N LEU A 54 -46.24 9.80 41.48
CA LEU A 54 -46.08 10.87 42.46
C LEU A 54 -44.59 11.20 42.70
N ALA A 55 -44.31 12.47 42.88
CA ALA A 55 -42.98 13.00 43.20
C ALA A 55 -42.57 12.57 44.62
N ASP A 56 -41.61 11.65 44.71
CA ASP A 56 -40.75 11.50 45.88
C ASP A 56 -39.37 12.08 45.53
N ALA A 57 -39.01 13.16 46.22
CA ALA A 57 -37.71 13.82 46.09
C ALA A 57 -36.63 12.95 46.77
N THR A 58 -36.11 11.98 46.03
CA THR A 58 -34.86 11.31 46.36
C THR A 58 -33.74 12.05 45.65
N SER A 59 -32.85 12.66 46.41
CA SER A 59 -31.67 13.34 45.87
C SER A 59 -30.71 12.29 45.32
N THR A 60 -30.82 11.99 44.02
CA THR A 60 -29.88 11.12 43.31
C THR A 60 -28.58 11.89 43.12
N THR A 61 -27.56 11.58 43.92
CA THR A 61 -26.20 12.00 43.63
C THR A 61 -25.79 11.33 42.31
N VAL A 62 -25.77 12.10 41.23
CA VAL A 62 -25.22 11.65 39.95
C VAL A 62 -23.72 11.51 40.15
N VAL A 63 -23.28 10.30 40.44
CA VAL A 63 -21.87 9.95 40.30
C VAL A 63 -21.64 9.91 38.80
N GLU A 64 -20.94 10.92 38.29
CA GLU A 64 -20.46 10.95 36.92
C GLU A 64 -19.44 9.82 36.79
N GLU A 65 -19.92 8.63 36.42
CA GLU A 65 -19.07 7.50 36.11
C GLU A 65 -18.28 7.87 34.86
N THR A 66 -17.02 8.27 35.06
CA THR A 66 -16.08 8.47 33.97
C THR A 66 -15.86 7.10 33.33
N VAL A 67 -16.64 6.79 32.30
CA VAL A 67 -16.45 5.59 31.49
C VAL A 67 -15.11 5.76 30.80
N LEU A 68 -14.07 5.09 31.33
CA LEU A 68 -12.77 5.01 30.68
C LEU A 68 -12.98 4.39 29.31
N GLN A 69 -12.84 5.20 28.25
CA GLN A 69 -12.89 4.67 26.90
C GLN A 69 -11.72 3.70 26.71
N PRO A 70 -11.94 2.55 26.07
CA PRO A 70 -10.86 1.61 25.80
C PRO A 70 -9.81 2.29 24.93
N ILE A 71 -8.54 2.23 25.37
CA ILE A 71 -7.41 2.77 24.62
C ILE A 71 -7.36 2.06 23.25
N PRO A 72 -7.34 2.79 22.13
CA PRO A 72 -7.19 2.19 20.82
C PRO A 72 -5.99 1.24 20.78
N PRO A 73 -6.11 0.06 20.16
CA PRO A 73 -5.05 -0.95 20.19
C PRO A 73 -3.81 -0.49 19.42
N CYS A 74 -3.95 0.46 18.50
CA CYS A 74 -2.81 1.10 17.84
C CYS A 74 -2.09 2.11 18.72
N LEU A 75 -2.59 2.46 19.92
CA LEU A 75 -1.92 3.30 20.92
C LEU A 75 -1.18 2.50 22.01
N THR A 76 -1.15 1.16 21.94
CA THR A 76 -0.32 0.36 22.88
C THR A 76 1.17 0.53 22.57
N GLU A 77 2.02 0.73 23.57
CA GLU A 77 3.46 1.01 23.35
C GLU A 77 4.23 -0.17 22.73
N GLU A 78 3.74 -1.39 22.90
CA GLU A 78 4.36 -2.60 22.35
C GLU A 78 3.51 -3.20 21.22
N PRO A 79 4.14 -3.67 20.12
CA PRO A 79 5.56 -3.54 19.80
C PRO A 79 5.97 -2.13 19.32
N PHE A 80 7.29 -1.90 19.22
CA PHE A 80 7.94 -0.64 18.83
C PHE A 80 7.44 -0.08 17.48
N PHE A 81 7.38 1.24 17.38
CA PHE A 81 7.08 1.96 16.14
C PHE A 81 8.35 2.51 15.49
N GLY A 82 8.62 2.09 14.26
CA GLY A 82 9.72 2.60 13.46
C GLY A 82 9.33 3.80 12.58
N GLU A 83 10.33 4.59 12.20
CA GLU A 83 10.13 5.86 11.48
C GLU A 83 10.81 5.95 10.10
N THR A 84 11.71 5.01 9.79
CA THR A 84 12.51 4.99 8.55
C THR A 84 13.16 3.62 8.35
N GLY A 85 13.40 3.23 7.10
CA GLY A 85 14.10 1.99 6.76
C GLY A 85 13.30 0.74 7.16
N GLU A 86 14.01 -0.37 7.36
CA GLU A 86 13.40 -1.60 7.87
C GLU A 86 12.89 -1.38 9.30
N ILE A 87 11.58 -1.55 9.50
CA ILE A 87 10.92 -1.36 10.80
C ILE A 87 10.94 -2.66 11.58
N ASP A 88 10.41 -3.72 10.99
CA ASP A 88 10.32 -5.04 11.61
C ASP A 88 10.08 -6.12 10.54
N SER A 89 10.42 -7.36 10.90
CA SER A 89 10.26 -8.54 10.05
C SER A 89 9.61 -9.68 10.81
N TYR A 90 8.77 -10.44 10.11
CA TYR A 90 8.17 -11.66 10.61
C TYR A 90 8.52 -12.82 9.69
N SER A 91 9.05 -13.90 10.28
CA SER A 91 9.48 -15.09 9.53
C SER A 91 9.03 -16.34 10.28
N PRO A 92 7.82 -16.87 10.01
CA PRO A 92 7.36 -18.12 10.61
C PRO A 92 8.16 -19.31 10.06
N ALA A 93 8.06 -20.46 10.73
CA ALA A 93 8.65 -21.71 10.24
C ALA A 93 7.96 -22.25 8.97
N GLY A 94 6.75 -21.77 8.67
CA GLY A 94 5.97 -22.06 7.48
C GLY A 94 4.66 -21.28 7.49
N SER A 95 4.02 -21.15 6.33
CA SER A 95 2.75 -20.44 6.16
C SER A 95 1.86 -21.20 5.17
N ASP A 96 0.56 -21.23 5.44
CA ASP A 96 -0.48 -21.74 4.55
C ASP A 96 -1.14 -20.62 3.71
N SER A 97 -0.68 -19.38 3.87
CA SER A 97 -1.12 -18.20 3.12
C SER A 97 -0.58 -18.19 1.69
N ALA A 98 -1.47 -17.98 0.71
CA ALA A 98 -1.12 -17.90 -0.71
C ALA A 98 -1.64 -16.62 -1.41
N LEU A 99 -2.65 -15.97 -0.82
CA LEU A 99 -3.39 -14.86 -1.39
C LEU A 99 -3.54 -13.74 -0.35
N LEU A 100 -3.27 -12.50 -0.74
CA LEU A 100 -3.78 -11.33 -0.02
C LEU A 100 -5.25 -11.12 -0.38
N ALA A 101 -6.15 -11.43 0.55
CA ALA A 101 -7.59 -11.51 0.31
C ALA A 101 -8.32 -10.17 0.54
N THR A 102 -8.10 -9.55 1.70
CA THR A 102 -8.69 -8.24 2.02
C THR A 102 -7.65 -7.29 2.61
N ILE A 103 -7.91 -5.99 2.44
CA ILE A 103 -7.24 -4.93 3.17
C ILE A 103 -8.36 -4.08 3.77
N ASP A 104 -8.49 -4.15 5.08
CA ASP A 104 -9.49 -3.42 5.86
C ASP A 104 -8.78 -2.40 6.76
N TRP A 105 -9.46 -1.33 7.15
CA TRP A 105 -8.87 -0.36 8.08
C TRP A 105 -9.85 0.18 9.12
N ARG A 106 -9.27 0.70 10.20
CA ARG A 106 -9.95 1.39 11.29
C ARG A 106 -9.16 2.66 11.60
N VAL A 107 -9.90 3.76 11.74
CA VAL A 107 -9.34 5.08 12.07
C VAL A 107 -9.82 5.46 13.46
N TRP A 108 -8.87 5.89 14.30
CA TRP A 108 -9.10 6.60 15.55
C TRP A 108 -8.46 7.99 15.43
N GLU A 109 -8.78 8.87 16.38
CA GLU A 109 -8.28 10.26 16.36
C GLU A 109 -6.74 10.34 16.33
N GLU A 110 -6.06 9.44 17.04
CA GLU A 110 -4.61 9.48 17.21
C GLU A 110 -3.85 8.33 16.53
N CYS A 111 -4.55 7.41 15.86
CA CYS A 111 -3.90 6.30 15.16
C CYS A 111 -4.82 5.61 14.14
N GLU A 112 -4.20 4.89 13.21
CA GLU A 112 -4.88 4.07 12.21
C GLU A 112 -4.39 2.63 12.28
N ARG A 113 -5.26 1.69 11.92
CA ARG A 113 -4.92 0.26 11.79
C ARG A 113 -5.37 -0.26 10.45
N PHE A 114 -4.46 -0.90 9.75
CA PHE A 114 -4.71 -1.65 8.51
C PHE A 114 -4.59 -3.14 8.81
N LEU A 115 -5.54 -3.93 8.33
CA LEU A 115 -5.58 -5.38 8.48
C LEU A 115 -5.49 -6.01 7.09
N PHE A 116 -4.43 -6.78 6.88
CA PHE A 116 -4.18 -7.53 5.66
C PHE A 116 -4.55 -8.98 5.92
N SER A 117 -5.72 -9.39 5.43
CA SER A 117 -6.24 -10.75 5.62
C SER A 117 -5.67 -11.69 4.58
N MET A 118 -5.24 -12.86 5.03
CA MET A 118 -4.62 -13.87 4.18
C MET A 118 -5.60 -15.02 3.91
N ALA A 119 -5.45 -15.63 2.74
CA ALA A 119 -6.22 -16.80 2.36
C ALA A 119 -5.37 -17.83 1.60
N SER A 120 -5.89 -19.05 1.51
CA SER A 120 -5.32 -20.12 0.69
C SER A 120 -5.59 -19.86 -0.80
N THR A 121 -5.05 -20.72 -1.66
CA THR A 121 -5.31 -20.70 -3.10
C THR A 121 -6.80 -20.86 -3.44
N GLU A 122 -7.57 -21.51 -2.58
CA GLU A 122 -9.02 -21.72 -2.71
C GLU A 122 -9.84 -20.58 -2.09
N GLY A 123 -9.19 -19.57 -1.50
CA GLY A 123 -9.84 -18.43 -0.84
C GLY A 123 -10.34 -18.71 0.59
N ALA A 124 -9.94 -19.84 1.20
CA ALA A 124 -10.26 -20.11 2.60
C ALA A 124 -9.36 -19.30 3.54
N PRO A 125 -9.85 -18.82 4.71
CA PRO A 125 -9.00 -18.19 5.71
C PRO A 125 -7.87 -19.13 6.15
N THR A 126 -6.65 -18.61 6.22
CA THR A 126 -5.47 -19.38 6.63
C THR A 126 -5.20 -19.23 8.11
N LEU A 127 -4.32 -20.08 8.66
CA LEU A 127 -4.01 -20.08 10.09
C LEU A 127 -2.74 -19.33 10.40
N VAL A 128 -1.72 -19.42 9.55
CA VAL A 128 -0.41 -18.82 9.78
C VAL A 128 -0.17 -17.70 8.75
N PRO A 129 0.09 -16.47 9.20
CA PRO A 129 0.42 -15.38 8.28
C PRO A 129 1.74 -15.67 7.55
N PRO A 130 1.93 -15.13 6.34
CA PRO A 130 3.15 -15.32 5.56
C PRO A 130 4.34 -14.62 6.21
N SER A 131 5.55 -14.95 5.75
CA SER A 131 6.70 -14.11 6.03
C SER A 131 6.43 -12.67 5.57
N ALA A 132 6.90 -11.67 6.31
CA ALA A 132 6.61 -10.27 6.01
C ALA A 132 7.75 -9.34 6.45
N LEU A 133 7.94 -8.25 5.73
CA LEU A 133 8.91 -7.21 6.04
C LEU A 133 8.25 -5.84 5.88
N LEU A 134 8.27 -5.02 6.93
CA LEU A 134 7.75 -3.66 6.89
C LEU A 134 8.90 -2.66 6.74
N VAL A 135 8.86 -1.84 5.68
CA VAL A 135 9.90 -0.87 5.33
C VAL A 135 9.29 0.51 5.10
N MET A 136 9.82 1.52 5.78
CA MET A 136 9.42 2.92 5.59
C MET A 136 10.40 3.64 4.65
N PHE A 137 9.94 3.96 3.43
CA PHE A 137 10.59 4.86 2.48
C PHE A 137 10.13 6.29 2.74
N ARG A 138 10.67 6.89 3.80
CA ARG A 138 10.23 8.20 4.29
C ARG A 138 10.40 9.29 3.22
N GLU A 139 11.48 9.22 2.46
CA GLU A 139 11.79 10.11 1.34
C GLU A 139 10.69 10.19 0.28
N HIS A 140 9.85 9.17 0.18
CA HIS A 140 8.75 9.09 -0.79
C HIS A 140 7.35 9.16 -0.15
N GLY A 141 7.28 9.20 1.18
CA GLY A 141 6.03 9.05 1.92
C GLY A 141 5.37 7.70 1.64
N VAL A 142 6.16 6.61 1.59
CA VAL A 142 5.64 5.27 1.30
C VAL A 142 6.04 4.29 2.40
N LEU A 143 5.05 3.57 2.93
CA LEU A 143 5.26 2.41 3.77
C LEU A 143 5.03 1.15 2.95
N ARG A 144 6.08 0.35 2.78
CA ARG A 144 6.05 -0.91 2.02
C ARG A 144 5.95 -2.09 2.95
N LEU A 145 4.95 -2.93 2.73
CA LEU A 145 4.83 -4.26 3.29
C LEU A 145 5.24 -5.28 2.23
N LEU A 146 6.44 -5.83 2.33
CA LEU A 146 6.85 -6.94 1.48
C LEU A 146 6.24 -8.22 2.05
N LEU A 147 5.56 -8.97 1.18
CA LEU A 147 5.03 -10.28 1.52
C LEU A 147 6.04 -11.33 1.07
N GLY A 148 6.18 -12.38 1.89
CA GLY A 148 7.04 -13.50 1.61
C GLY A 148 6.64 -14.24 0.34
N PRO A 149 7.51 -15.13 -0.16
CA PRO A 149 7.29 -15.87 -1.40
C PRO A 149 6.04 -16.75 -1.37
N GLU A 150 5.48 -17.02 -0.20
CA GLU A 150 4.24 -17.77 -0.02
C GLU A 150 3.06 -17.05 -0.66
N VAL A 151 3.04 -15.71 -0.68
CA VAL A 151 1.94 -14.92 -1.27
C VAL A 151 2.26 -14.51 -2.70
N GLU A 152 1.69 -15.23 -3.65
CA GLU A 152 1.98 -15.01 -5.07
C GLU A 152 0.98 -14.07 -5.77
N THR A 153 -0.23 -13.94 -5.22
CA THR A 153 -1.35 -13.20 -5.82
C THR A 153 -2.11 -12.36 -4.79
N SER A 154 -2.96 -11.45 -5.27
CA SER A 154 -3.89 -10.70 -4.45
C SER A 154 -5.23 -10.52 -5.15
N ALA A 155 -6.31 -10.52 -4.37
CA ALA A 155 -7.65 -10.15 -4.84
C ALA A 155 -7.80 -8.62 -4.99
N ILE A 156 -6.82 -7.84 -4.53
CA ILE A 156 -6.82 -6.39 -4.51
C ILE A 156 -5.56 -5.93 -5.22
N SER A 157 -5.71 -5.01 -6.17
CA SER A 157 -4.57 -4.36 -6.84
C SER A 157 -4.39 -2.91 -6.41
N TYR A 158 -5.50 -2.25 -6.03
CA TYR A 158 -5.52 -0.84 -5.67
C TYR A 158 -6.71 -0.52 -4.77
N GLN A 159 -6.52 0.37 -3.80
CA GLN A 159 -7.60 1.01 -3.05
C GLN A 159 -7.33 2.49 -2.82
N MET A 160 -8.38 3.31 -3.00
CA MET A 160 -8.40 4.67 -2.46
C MET A 160 -8.91 4.57 -1.02
N VAL A 161 -8.14 5.09 -0.06
CA VAL A 161 -8.45 4.97 1.37
C VAL A 161 -8.88 6.31 1.96
N ASP A 162 -8.16 7.39 1.62
CA ASP A 162 -8.46 8.78 2.01
C ASP A 162 -8.63 8.96 3.53
N THR A 163 -7.69 8.44 4.31
CA THR A 163 -7.58 8.63 5.77
C THR A 163 -6.57 9.72 6.12
N PRO A 164 -6.56 10.23 7.37
CA PRO A 164 -5.58 11.23 7.79
C PRO A 164 -4.11 10.87 7.51
N LEU A 165 -3.72 9.60 7.67
CA LEU A 165 -2.34 9.14 7.48
C LEU A 165 -2.11 8.43 6.14
N VAL A 166 -3.13 7.86 5.49
CA VAL A 166 -2.98 7.07 4.26
C VAL A 166 -3.95 7.50 3.20
N HIS A 167 -3.40 7.85 2.04
CA HIS A 167 -4.21 8.29 0.90
C HIS A 167 -4.65 7.12 0.02
N ARG A 168 -3.70 6.23 -0.33
CA ARG A 168 -3.87 5.16 -1.32
C ARG A 168 -3.08 3.93 -0.92
N ILE A 169 -3.55 2.79 -1.38
CA ILE A 169 -2.85 1.50 -1.25
C ILE A 169 -2.71 0.89 -2.64
N PHE A 170 -1.51 0.42 -2.95
CA PHE A 170 -1.19 -0.30 -4.17
C PHE A 170 -0.66 -1.67 -3.80
N VAL A 171 -1.12 -2.71 -4.50
CA VAL A 171 -0.57 -4.06 -4.39
C VAL A 171 0.18 -4.37 -5.67
N LEU A 172 1.44 -4.74 -5.51
CA LEU A 172 2.42 -4.73 -6.57
C LEU A 172 3.12 -6.06 -6.73
N LYS A 173 3.48 -6.36 -7.97
CA LYS A 173 4.49 -7.38 -8.29
C LYS A 173 5.84 -6.70 -8.48
N SER A 174 6.88 -7.26 -7.89
CA SER A 174 8.26 -6.83 -8.14
C SER A 174 8.76 -7.39 -9.49
N PRO A 175 9.61 -6.66 -10.23
CA PRO A 175 10.28 -7.19 -11.42
C PRO A 175 11.00 -8.53 -11.20
N GLY A 176 11.53 -8.74 -10.01
CA GLY A 176 12.24 -9.98 -9.62
C GLY A 176 11.33 -11.10 -9.11
N GLY A 177 10.00 -10.92 -9.17
CA GLY A 177 9.03 -11.76 -8.48
C GLY A 177 8.79 -11.32 -7.03
N GLY A 178 7.76 -11.90 -6.41
CA GLY A 178 7.27 -11.49 -5.09
C GLY A 178 6.20 -10.39 -5.15
N THR A 179 5.42 -10.32 -4.08
CA THR A 179 4.27 -9.43 -3.94
C THR A 179 4.52 -8.48 -2.78
N TYR A 180 4.20 -7.21 -2.95
CA TYR A 180 4.32 -6.23 -1.87
C TYR A 180 3.18 -5.22 -1.94
N VAL A 181 2.93 -4.54 -0.82
CA VAL A 181 1.89 -3.53 -0.69
C VAL A 181 2.54 -2.20 -0.33
N ASP A 182 2.25 -1.16 -1.08
CA ASP A 182 2.67 0.21 -0.78
C ASP A 182 1.47 1.00 -0.25
N LEU A 183 1.59 1.48 0.98
CA LEU A 183 0.70 2.47 1.57
C LEU A 183 1.31 3.85 1.32
N HIS A 184 0.60 4.68 0.56
CA HIS A 184 0.99 6.06 0.29
C HIS A 184 0.50 6.95 1.41
N LEU A 185 1.45 7.53 2.14
CA LEU A 185 1.20 8.29 3.34
C LEU A 185 0.87 9.75 3.00
N SER A 186 -0.16 10.28 3.66
CA SER A 186 -0.60 11.68 3.52
C SER A 186 0.21 12.61 4.43
N GLU A 187 0.60 12.11 5.60
CA GLU A 187 1.28 12.86 6.66
C GLU A 187 2.37 11.98 7.29
N PRO A 188 3.43 12.57 7.88
CA PRO A 188 4.45 11.83 8.63
C PRO A 188 3.84 10.87 9.64
N ALA A 189 4.20 9.59 9.50
CA ALA A 189 3.75 8.52 10.37
C ALA A 189 4.91 7.68 10.90
N LEU A 190 4.68 7.14 12.09
CA LEU A 190 5.41 6.00 12.63
C LEU A 190 4.58 4.76 12.38
N ALA A 191 5.24 3.62 12.14
CA ALA A 191 4.55 2.38 11.79
C ALA A 191 5.11 1.17 12.54
N ARG A 192 4.28 0.12 12.64
CA ARG A 192 4.68 -1.21 13.10
C ARG A 192 3.83 -2.28 12.43
N ILE A 193 4.31 -3.52 12.46
CA ILE A 193 3.59 -4.70 11.98
C ILE A 193 3.35 -5.68 13.14
N ILE A 194 2.16 -6.29 13.18
CA ILE A 194 1.78 -7.30 14.16
C ILE A 194 1.15 -8.48 13.42
N PRO A 195 1.82 -9.62 13.31
CA PRO A 195 1.23 -10.83 12.76
C PRO A 195 0.23 -11.44 13.77
N SER A 196 -0.86 -12.00 13.28
CA SER A 196 -1.82 -12.76 14.09
C SER A 196 -2.25 -14.03 13.38
N SER A 197 -2.43 -15.10 14.16
CA SER A 197 -2.76 -16.43 13.67
C SER A 197 -4.18 -16.82 14.08
N GLY A 198 -4.88 -17.55 13.21
CA GLY A 198 -6.22 -18.09 13.45
C GLY A 198 -7.33 -17.04 13.60
N PRO A 199 -7.71 -16.28 12.54
CA PRO A 199 -7.21 -16.34 11.17
C PRO A 199 -5.91 -15.56 10.93
N ALA A 200 -5.17 -15.95 9.91
CA ALA A 200 -3.92 -15.34 9.48
C ALA A 200 -4.15 -13.90 9.01
N THR A 201 -3.56 -12.96 9.72
CA THR A 201 -3.59 -11.53 9.38
C THR A 201 -2.23 -10.90 9.64
N LEU A 202 -1.87 -9.91 8.82
CA LEU A 202 -0.82 -8.95 9.14
C LEU A 202 -1.53 -7.65 9.50
N THR A 203 -1.28 -7.13 10.71
CA THR A 203 -1.82 -5.84 11.14
C THR A 203 -0.72 -4.79 11.00
N VAL A 204 -0.99 -3.67 10.36
CA VAL A 204 -0.09 -2.50 10.34
C VAL A 204 -0.76 -1.38 11.11
N ASP A 205 -0.13 -0.95 12.21
CA ASP A 205 -0.57 0.21 12.98
C ASP A 205 0.24 1.43 12.58
N LEU A 206 -0.44 2.57 12.45
CA LEU A 206 0.15 3.87 12.14
C LEU A 206 -0.22 4.88 13.22
N ARG A 207 0.73 5.75 13.56
CA ARG A 207 0.49 6.95 14.39
C ARG A 207 1.10 8.17 13.71
N PRO A 208 0.53 9.36 13.89
CA PRO A 208 1.20 10.59 13.48
C PRO A 208 2.57 10.70 14.16
N GLY A 209 3.59 11.10 13.40
CA GLY A 209 4.92 11.33 13.97
C GLY A 209 6.05 11.26 12.96
N GLY A 210 7.21 11.69 13.40
CA GLY A 210 8.39 11.79 12.54
C GLY A 210 8.57 13.16 11.89
N SER A 211 9.59 13.27 11.04
CA SER A 211 9.89 14.50 10.30
C SER A 211 9.05 14.57 9.03
N PRO A 212 8.73 15.80 8.54
CA PRO A 212 8.07 16.01 7.26
C PRO A 212 8.75 15.27 6.10
N TYR A 213 7.95 14.79 5.17
CA TYR A 213 8.44 14.19 3.93
C TYR A 213 9.08 15.25 3.03
N SER A 214 10.21 14.91 2.42
CA SER A 214 10.91 15.80 1.49
C SER A 214 10.08 16.08 0.23
N ARG A 215 9.28 15.09 -0.20
CA ARG A 215 8.36 15.16 -1.34
C ARG A 215 7.40 13.97 -1.33
N SER A 216 6.28 14.14 -2.01
CA SER A 216 5.34 13.05 -2.31
C SER A 216 5.64 12.45 -3.68
N ALA A 217 5.37 11.15 -3.82
CA ALA A 217 5.36 10.48 -5.12
C ALA A 217 4.42 11.17 -6.13
N VAL A 218 4.78 11.16 -7.41
CA VAL A 218 3.88 11.61 -8.49
C VAL A 218 2.95 10.46 -8.83
N VAL A 219 1.65 10.61 -8.56
CA VAL A 219 0.65 9.56 -8.77
C VAL A 219 -0.33 9.99 -9.86
N THR A 220 -0.47 9.15 -10.88
CA THR A 220 -1.44 9.30 -11.97
C THR A 220 -2.35 8.08 -12.09
N SER A 221 -3.17 8.05 -13.14
CA SER A 221 -4.05 6.91 -13.42
C SER A 221 -3.32 5.72 -14.04
N ARG A 222 -2.11 5.92 -14.59
CA ARG A 222 -1.35 4.89 -15.30
C ARG A 222 0.00 4.57 -14.66
N ALA A 223 0.55 5.50 -13.89
CA ALA A 223 1.87 5.34 -13.31
C ALA A 223 1.98 6.01 -11.94
N VAL A 224 2.93 5.53 -11.16
CA VAL A 224 3.45 6.26 -10.00
C VAL A 224 4.95 6.36 -10.12
N LEU A 225 5.48 7.56 -9.90
CA LEU A 225 6.92 7.81 -9.81
C LEU A 225 7.31 8.07 -8.36
N LEU A 226 8.15 7.18 -7.84
CA LEU A 226 8.76 7.28 -6.51
C LEU A 226 10.11 8.01 -6.60
N LEU A 227 10.90 7.63 -7.61
CA LEU A 227 12.16 8.28 -7.95
C LEU A 227 12.08 8.93 -9.33
N PRO A 228 12.75 10.07 -9.54
CA PRO A 228 13.74 10.67 -8.63
C PRO A 228 13.16 11.66 -7.59
N GLU A 229 13.84 11.80 -6.46
CA GLU A 229 13.54 12.81 -5.43
C GLU A 229 14.00 14.19 -5.90
N GLY A 230 13.07 15.14 -6.06
CA GLY A 230 13.42 16.42 -6.67
C GLY A 230 14.62 17.14 -6.03
N GLY A 231 15.45 17.74 -6.86
CA GLY A 231 16.73 18.32 -6.48
C GLY A 231 17.60 18.50 -7.70
N THR A 232 18.91 18.43 -7.49
CA THR A 232 19.92 18.46 -8.54
C THR A 232 20.50 17.07 -8.73
N PHE A 233 20.60 16.64 -9.98
CA PHE A 233 20.99 15.28 -10.34
C PHE A 233 22.28 15.26 -11.16
N GLN A 234 22.96 14.13 -11.09
CA GLN A 234 24.08 13.77 -11.93
C GLN A 234 23.81 12.41 -12.53
N TYR A 235 24.39 12.15 -13.70
CA TYR A 235 24.36 10.82 -14.31
C TYR A 235 25.46 9.93 -13.71
N PRO A 236 25.25 8.60 -13.58
CA PRO A 236 23.99 7.91 -13.82
C PRO A 236 22.95 8.23 -12.73
N PHE A 237 21.67 8.28 -13.07
CA PHE A 237 20.59 8.44 -12.09
C PHE A 237 19.50 7.38 -12.25
N ALA A 238 18.82 7.08 -11.15
CA ALA A 238 17.78 6.05 -11.10
C ALA A 238 16.37 6.64 -11.17
N VAL A 239 15.50 5.93 -11.87
CA VAL A 239 14.06 6.17 -11.95
C VAL A 239 13.36 4.90 -11.45
N ALA A 240 12.41 5.06 -10.55
CA ALA A 240 11.69 3.94 -9.96
C ALA A 240 10.25 4.32 -9.66
N GLY A 241 9.38 3.34 -9.70
CA GLY A 241 7.96 3.56 -9.59
C GLY A 241 7.20 2.28 -9.90
N TYR A 242 5.95 2.46 -10.30
CA TYR A 242 5.13 1.34 -10.74
C TYR A 242 4.09 1.74 -11.78
N LEU A 243 3.73 0.78 -12.62
CA LEU A 243 2.80 0.93 -13.74
C LEU A 243 1.51 0.18 -13.47
N ARG A 244 0.41 0.70 -14.00
CA ARG A 244 -0.91 0.06 -13.84
C ARG A 244 -0.93 -1.35 -14.44
N PRO A 245 -1.83 -2.23 -13.95
CA PRO A 245 -2.07 -3.52 -14.59
C PRO A 245 -2.43 -3.37 -16.08
N GLY A 246 -1.97 -4.31 -16.91
CA GLY A 246 -2.17 -4.30 -18.36
C GLY A 246 -1.25 -3.35 -19.14
N SER A 247 -0.19 -2.82 -18.54
CA SER A 247 0.85 -2.08 -19.26
C SER A 247 1.77 -3.04 -20.02
N GLU A 248 1.94 -2.86 -21.33
CA GLU A 248 2.72 -3.77 -22.18
C GLU A 248 4.22 -3.46 -22.16
N GLU A 249 4.57 -2.20 -21.95
CA GLU A 249 5.94 -1.74 -21.88
C GLU A 249 6.12 -0.74 -20.74
N TRP A 250 7.33 -0.71 -20.21
CA TRP A 250 7.80 0.43 -19.44
C TRP A 250 8.63 1.29 -20.40
N LEU A 251 8.25 2.56 -20.52
CA LEU A 251 8.99 3.56 -21.28
C LEU A 251 9.11 4.83 -20.44
N ALA A 252 10.34 5.25 -20.23
CA ALA A 252 10.70 6.52 -19.62
C ALA A 252 11.45 7.38 -20.64
N THR A 253 11.01 8.61 -20.81
CA THR A 253 11.65 9.59 -21.69
C THR A 253 12.13 10.77 -20.85
N ILE A 254 13.37 11.19 -21.07
CA ILE A 254 13.93 12.41 -20.51
C ILE A 254 14.15 13.38 -21.65
N THR A 255 13.53 14.55 -21.57
CA THR A 255 13.62 15.58 -22.60
C THR A 255 14.25 16.85 -22.05
N GLY A 256 15.32 17.31 -22.67
CA GLY A 256 15.97 18.59 -22.42
C GLY A 256 15.20 19.76 -23.00
N ILE A 257 15.51 20.98 -22.53
CA ILE A 257 14.86 22.21 -23.00
C ILE A 257 15.11 22.52 -24.48
N ASP A 258 16.22 22.01 -25.01
CA ASP A 258 16.64 22.08 -26.41
C ASP A 258 16.00 21.02 -27.29
N GLY A 259 15.21 20.12 -26.70
CA GLY A 259 14.53 19.01 -27.39
C GLY A 259 15.39 17.75 -27.54
N GLU A 260 16.61 17.72 -26.97
CA GLU A 260 17.36 16.46 -26.85
C GLU A 260 16.57 15.48 -25.97
N ALA A 261 16.51 14.21 -26.38
CA ALA A 261 15.80 13.19 -25.63
C ALA A 261 16.62 11.93 -25.44
N ALA A 262 16.54 11.35 -24.25
CA ALA A 262 17.04 10.03 -23.94
C ALA A 262 15.87 9.16 -23.48
N GLU A 263 15.82 7.92 -23.95
CA GLU A 263 14.78 6.96 -23.60
C GLU A 263 15.40 5.75 -22.90
N ALA A 264 14.68 5.24 -21.91
CA ALA A 264 14.95 3.94 -21.33
C ALA A 264 13.62 3.18 -21.28
N GLY A 265 13.64 1.94 -21.75
CA GLY A 265 12.44 1.13 -21.80
C GLY A 265 12.76 -0.35 -21.83
N PHE A 266 11.82 -1.16 -21.39
CA PHE A 266 11.85 -2.61 -21.57
C PHE A 266 10.42 -3.14 -21.67
N PRO A 267 10.20 -4.20 -22.47
CA PRO A 267 8.90 -4.85 -22.53
C PRO A 267 8.58 -5.45 -21.16
N LEU A 268 7.35 -5.26 -20.71
CA LEU A 268 6.89 -5.85 -19.48
C LEU A 268 6.40 -7.27 -19.75
N ARG A 269 6.90 -8.21 -18.95
CA ARG A 269 6.35 -9.57 -18.88
C ARG A 269 5.75 -9.69 -17.49
N GLY A 270 4.48 -9.34 -17.36
CA GLY A 270 3.82 -9.18 -16.06
C GLY A 270 2.34 -9.48 -16.12
N THR A 271 1.80 -9.83 -14.94
CA THR A 271 0.40 -10.22 -14.72
C THR A 271 -0.57 -9.08 -15.00
N ASP A 272 -1.73 -9.40 -15.58
CA ASP A 272 -2.80 -8.44 -15.90
C ASP A 272 -3.50 -7.86 -14.65
N ASP A 273 -3.20 -8.38 -13.46
CA ASP A 273 -4.03 -8.19 -12.28
C ASP A 273 -3.44 -7.23 -11.23
N LEU A 274 -2.11 -7.06 -11.15
CA LEU A 274 -1.43 -6.24 -10.13
C LEU A 274 -0.60 -5.12 -10.75
N TRP A 275 -0.34 -4.07 -9.97
CA TRP A 275 0.58 -3.02 -10.40
C TRP A 275 2.00 -3.60 -10.52
N LEU A 276 2.76 -3.13 -11.51
CA LEU A 276 4.10 -3.64 -11.76
C LEU A 276 5.15 -2.63 -11.33
N GLY A 277 5.97 -2.98 -10.35
CA GLY A 277 7.13 -2.19 -9.99
C GLY A 277 8.13 -2.10 -11.14
N PHE A 278 8.85 -1.00 -11.25
CA PHE A 278 9.98 -0.87 -12.16
C PHE A 278 11.12 -0.08 -11.50
N THR A 279 12.33 -0.36 -11.96
CA THR A 279 13.52 0.44 -11.68
C THR A 279 14.36 0.48 -12.94
N ALA A 280 14.90 1.65 -13.27
CA ALA A 280 15.83 1.83 -14.36
C ALA A 280 16.89 2.86 -14.02
N VAL A 281 18.01 2.78 -14.73
CA VAL A 281 19.12 3.71 -14.59
C VAL A 281 19.38 4.34 -15.95
N PHE A 282 19.39 5.67 -15.99
CA PHE A 282 19.85 6.41 -17.15
C PHE A 282 21.36 6.64 -16.99
N PRO A 283 22.21 6.09 -17.86
CA PRO A 283 23.65 6.27 -17.77
C PRO A 283 24.10 7.66 -18.22
N GLU A 284 23.33 8.30 -19.10
CA GLU A 284 23.57 9.61 -19.68
C GLU A 284 22.25 10.20 -20.21
N GLY A 285 22.28 11.47 -20.60
CA GLY A 285 21.14 12.17 -21.18
C GLY A 285 21.29 13.69 -21.14
N PRO A 286 20.21 14.42 -21.45
CA PRO A 286 20.23 15.88 -21.54
C PRO A 286 20.63 16.55 -20.21
N ARG A 287 21.35 17.66 -20.29
CA ARG A 287 21.81 18.44 -19.13
C ARG A 287 20.94 19.68 -18.87
N GLY A 288 21.07 20.28 -17.69
CA GLY A 288 20.26 21.43 -17.28
C GLY A 288 18.82 21.04 -16.94
N TRP A 289 17.87 21.91 -17.25
CA TRP A 289 16.46 21.65 -16.98
C TRP A 289 15.89 20.60 -17.94
N THR A 290 15.38 19.51 -17.38
CA THR A 290 14.79 18.41 -18.13
C THR A 290 13.44 17.99 -17.56
N THR A 291 12.65 17.30 -18.39
CA THR A 291 11.40 16.67 -17.97
C THR A 291 11.56 15.17 -18.13
N LEU A 292 11.37 14.44 -17.02
CA LEU A 292 11.16 13.00 -17.04
C LEU A 292 9.67 12.74 -17.24
N GLN A 293 9.35 11.86 -18.17
CA GLN A 293 8.00 11.37 -18.41
C GLN A 293 8.00 9.84 -18.36
N VAL A 294 7.03 9.28 -17.65
CA VAL A 294 6.71 7.84 -17.65
C VAL A 294 5.20 7.74 -17.77
N GLU A 295 4.71 7.19 -18.88
CA GLU A 295 3.28 7.25 -19.23
C GLU A 295 2.75 8.70 -19.19
N ASP A 296 1.75 8.98 -18.33
CA ASP A 296 1.16 10.29 -18.05
C ASP A 296 1.79 10.97 -16.81
N ALA A 297 2.71 10.31 -16.10
CA ALA A 297 3.42 10.87 -14.96
C ALA A 297 4.63 11.69 -15.42
N GLN A 298 4.79 12.89 -14.85
CA GLN A 298 5.87 13.80 -15.21
C GLN A 298 6.56 14.37 -13.98
N ALA A 299 7.88 14.52 -14.08
CA ALA A 299 8.72 15.18 -13.09
C ALA A 299 9.70 16.14 -13.77
N ARG A 300 9.88 17.33 -13.19
CA ARG A 300 10.89 18.30 -13.64
C ARG A 300 12.17 18.11 -12.86
N LEU A 301 13.28 17.95 -13.57
CA LEU A 301 14.59 17.65 -13.02
C LEU A 301 15.60 18.72 -13.46
N PHE A 302 16.67 18.86 -12.67
CA PHE A 302 17.80 19.70 -13.04
C PHE A 302 19.08 18.87 -12.95
N PHE A 303 19.79 18.72 -14.07
CA PHE A 303 21.06 18.01 -14.15
C PHE A 303 22.22 19.02 -14.19
N GLU A 304 23.22 18.83 -13.32
CA GLU A 304 24.46 19.61 -13.34
C GLU A 304 25.25 19.36 -14.63
N GLU A 305 26.05 20.35 -15.05
CA GLU A 305 26.98 20.22 -16.18
C GLU A 305 28.08 19.19 -15.90
#